data_AF-A0A0G0YAD1-F1
#
_entry.id   AF-A0A0G0YAD1-F1
#
_cell.length_a   1.000
_cell.length_b   1.000
_cell.length_c   1.000
_cell.angle_alpha   90.00
_cell.angle_beta   90.00
_cell.angle_gamma   90.00
#
_symmetry.space_group_name_H-M   'P 1'
#
loop_
_entity.id
_entity.type
_entity.pdbx_description
1 polymer ?
#
loop_
_entity_poly.entity_id
_entity_poly.type
_entity_poly.pdbx_seq_one_letter_code
_entity_poly.pdbx_strand_id
1 'polypeptide(L)'
;SPAIKIWQVENEPFLKFGECPDFSKEFLDREIALVRSLDPPPGGRPLMITDSGELSVWVPAARRSDIFGSTLYRVVWNQALGSFKYPLLPSFFRFKKSLTEIFVGPKPMVIIELQGESWARQMTYEIGVGEQYISMNPEIFRQVLAYASQSGFDTFYFWGVEWWYWLNSLDNDY
;
A
#
# COMPACT_ATOMS: atom_id res chain seq x y z
N SER A 1 -12.27 -11.23 -19.68
CA SER A 1 -13.27 -10.94 -18.62
C SER A 1 -13.38 -9.43 -18.39
N PRO A 2 -14.58 -8.84 -18.34
CA PRO A 2 -14.78 -7.41 -18.05
C PRO A 2 -14.52 -7.03 -16.57
N ALA A 3 -14.32 -8.03 -15.69
CA ALA A 3 -14.13 -7.84 -14.25
C ALA A 3 -12.74 -7.31 -13.89
N ILE A 4 -11.69 -7.75 -14.60
CA ILE A 4 -10.32 -7.29 -14.34
C ILE A 4 -10.16 -5.87 -14.87
N LYS A 5 -9.76 -4.94 -14.00
CA LYS A 5 -9.62 -3.51 -14.33
C LYS A 5 -8.17 -3.06 -14.49
N ILE A 6 -7.25 -3.64 -13.73
CA ILE A 6 -5.85 -3.21 -13.63
C ILE A 6 -4.98 -4.45 -13.42
N TRP A 7 -3.79 -4.48 -14.01
CA TRP A 7 -2.74 -5.44 -13.66
C TRP A 7 -1.73 -4.78 -12.74
N GLN A 8 -1.62 -5.24 -11.50
CA GLN A 8 -0.50 -4.88 -10.65
C GLN A 8 0.68 -5.81 -10.96
N VAL A 9 1.86 -5.23 -11.18
CA VAL A 9 3.12 -5.98 -11.32
C VAL A 9 4.01 -5.66 -10.12
N GLU A 10 4.35 -6.72 -9.39
CA GLU A 10 5.08 -6.70 -8.12
C GLU A 10 4.39 -5.92 -6.98
N ASN A 11 4.79 -6.24 -5.74
CA ASN A 11 4.39 -5.49 -4.56
C ASN A 11 5.58 -4.72 -3.99
N GLU A 12 5.49 -3.39 -3.98
CA GLU A 12 6.50 -2.49 -3.44
C GLU A 12 7.96 -2.86 -3.83
N PRO A 13 8.29 -3.11 -5.12
CA PRO A 13 9.55 -3.74 -5.52
C PRO A 13 10.82 -2.93 -5.16
N PHE A 14 10.68 -1.64 -4.84
CA PHE A 14 11.80 -0.78 -4.44
C PHE A 14 11.98 -0.68 -2.92
N LEU A 15 11.07 -1.26 -2.14
CA LEU A 15 11.17 -1.35 -0.69
C LEU A 15 12.01 -2.57 -0.30
N LYS A 16 13.03 -2.37 0.54
CA LYS A 16 13.78 -3.48 1.16
C LYS A 16 13.19 -3.79 2.53
N PHE A 17 12.17 -4.63 2.55
CA PHE A 17 11.45 -5.00 3.77
C PHE A 17 11.11 -6.49 3.79
N GLY A 18 11.32 -7.15 4.94
CA GLY A 18 11.09 -8.59 5.11
C GLY A 18 12.22 -9.47 4.55
N GLU A 19 11.91 -10.76 4.38
CA GLU A 19 12.81 -11.75 3.78
C GLU A 19 12.60 -11.79 2.25
N CYS A 20 13.30 -10.92 1.53
CA CYS A 20 13.17 -10.81 0.08
C CYS A 20 14.46 -11.24 -0.64
N PRO A 21 14.34 -11.92 -1.81
CA PRO A 21 15.48 -12.11 -2.70
C PRO A 21 15.99 -10.76 -3.23
N ASP A 22 17.20 -10.77 -3.81
CA ASP A 22 17.78 -9.56 -4.38
C ASP A 22 16.90 -9.00 -5.51
N PHE A 23 16.51 -7.73 -5.36
CA PHE A 23 15.76 -7.01 -6.37
C PHE A 23 16.61 -6.69 -7.60
N SER A 24 16.09 -7.00 -8.79
CA SER A 24 16.66 -6.59 -10.09
C SER A 24 15.65 -5.76 -10.87
N LYS A 25 16.08 -4.54 -11.25
CA LYS A 25 15.28 -3.66 -12.11
C LYS A 25 15.04 -4.29 -13.48
N GLU A 26 16.02 -5.03 -13.99
CA GLU A 26 15.96 -5.74 -15.26
C GLU A 26 14.99 -6.91 -15.21
N PHE A 27 14.82 -7.55 -14.04
CA PHE A 27 13.78 -8.55 -13.85
C PHE A 27 12.38 -7.92 -13.84
N LEU A 28 12.18 -6.87 -13.05
CA LEU A 28 10.92 -6.11 -13.04
C LEU A 28 10.54 -5.60 -14.44
N ASP A 29 11.49 -5.05 -15.18
CA ASP A 29 11.27 -4.55 -16.54
C ASP A 29 10.85 -5.68 -17.50
N ARG A 30 11.31 -6.92 -17.29
CA ARG A 30 10.86 -8.10 -18.05
C ARG A 30 9.45 -8.53 -17.68
N GLU A 31 9.07 -8.48 -16.41
CA GLU A 31 7.71 -8.82 -15.96
C GLU A 31 6.68 -7.82 -16.51
N ILE A 32 7.02 -6.53 -16.47
CA ILE A 32 6.22 -5.47 -17.09
C ILE A 32 6.07 -5.74 -18.59
N ALA A 33 7.17 -6.05 -19.29
CA ALA A 33 7.14 -6.34 -20.71
C ALA A 33 6.28 -7.57 -21.04
N LEU A 34 6.35 -8.62 -20.20
CA LEU A 34 5.53 -9.81 -20.34
C LEU A 34 4.04 -9.48 -20.22
N VAL A 35 3.63 -8.78 -19.16
CA VAL A 35 2.22 -8.39 -18.98
C VAL A 35 1.73 -7.54 -20.16
N ARG A 36 2.54 -6.58 -20.61
CA ARG A 36 2.21 -5.76 -21.79
C ARG A 36 2.12 -6.57 -23.08
N SER A 37 2.90 -7.63 -23.24
CA SER A 37 2.80 -8.50 -24.42
C SER A 37 1.51 -9.32 -24.44
N LEU A 38 0.98 -9.65 -23.26
CA LEU A 38 -0.23 -10.46 -23.10
C LEU A 38 -1.52 -9.63 -23.15
N ASP A 39 -1.45 -8.35 -22.76
CA ASP A 39 -2.58 -7.40 -22.78
C ASP A 39 -2.13 -6.02 -23.34
N PRO A 40 -1.83 -5.93 -24.65
CA PRO A 40 -1.15 -4.77 -25.24
C PRO A 40 -2.07 -3.55 -25.45
N PRO A 41 -1.52 -2.32 -25.37
CA PRO A 41 -2.21 -1.12 -25.81
C PRO A 41 -2.23 -0.97 -27.36
N PRO A 42 -3.20 -0.25 -27.95
CA PRO A 42 -4.38 0.32 -27.30
C PRO A 42 -5.49 -0.73 -27.11
N GLY A 43 -6.14 -0.73 -25.94
CA GLY A 43 -7.25 -1.63 -25.62
C GLY A 43 -6.97 -2.61 -24.48
N GLY A 44 -5.69 -2.85 -24.16
CA GLY A 44 -5.28 -3.57 -22.96
C GLY A 44 -5.54 -2.80 -21.66
N ARG A 45 -5.49 -3.51 -20.53
CA ARG A 45 -5.72 -2.91 -19.21
C ARG A 45 -4.52 -2.07 -18.74
N PRO A 46 -4.76 -1.04 -17.92
CA PRO A 46 -3.68 -0.29 -17.29
C PRO A 46 -2.82 -1.18 -16.40
N LEU A 47 -1.52 -0.88 -16.36
CA LEU A 47 -0.55 -1.51 -15.50
C LEU A 47 -0.25 -0.61 -14.30
N MET A 48 -0.30 -1.18 -13.09
CA MET A 48 0.06 -0.54 -11.83
C MET A 48 1.35 -1.14 -11.29
N ILE A 49 2.18 -0.28 -10.70
CA ILE A 49 3.28 -0.70 -9.82
C ILE A 49 3.10 0.06 -8.52
N THR A 50 3.34 -0.63 -7.40
CA THR A 50 3.16 -0.10 -6.06
C THR A 50 4.50 0.25 -5.42
N ASP A 51 4.52 1.09 -4.39
CA ASP A 51 5.71 1.36 -3.60
C ASP A 51 5.36 1.96 -2.23
N SER A 52 6.31 1.92 -1.30
CA SER A 52 6.08 2.33 0.08
C SER A 52 5.76 3.81 0.23
N GLY A 53 4.67 4.09 0.95
CA GLY A 53 4.21 5.43 1.26
C GLY A 53 5.21 6.24 2.05
N GLU A 54 5.70 5.67 3.14
CA GLU A 54 6.55 6.36 4.10
C GLU A 54 8.04 6.20 3.77
N LEU A 55 8.44 5.11 3.11
CA LEU A 55 9.86 4.71 3.03
C LEU A 55 10.50 4.89 1.64
N SER A 56 9.74 4.87 0.55
CA SER A 56 10.30 4.89 -0.81
C SER A 56 10.28 6.26 -1.47
N VAL A 57 10.95 6.43 -2.62
CA VAL A 57 10.99 7.70 -3.38
C VAL A 57 9.98 7.78 -4.54
N TRP A 58 9.21 6.71 -4.80
CA TRP A 58 8.15 6.55 -5.81
C TRP A 58 8.52 6.70 -7.28
N VAL A 59 9.40 7.64 -7.66
CA VAL A 59 9.75 7.93 -9.06
C VAL A 59 10.13 6.68 -9.88
N PRO A 60 10.95 5.74 -9.38
CA PRO A 60 11.29 4.53 -10.14
C PRO A 60 10.10 3.63 -10.48
N ALA A 61 9.18 3.45 -9.54
CA ALA A 61 7.94 2.70 -9.72
C ALA A 61 6.96 3.46 -10.61
N ALA A 62 6.70 4.73 -10.30
CA ALA A 62 5.76 5.56 -11.04
C ALA A 62 6.16 5.77 -12.50
N ARG A 63 7.46 5.77 -12.85
CA ARG A 63 7.92 5.84 -14.26
C ARG A 63 7.59 4.61 -15.08
N ARG A 64 7.39 3.46 -14.43
CA ARG A 64 7.22 2.15 -15.07
C ARG A 64 5.75 1.74 -15.23
N SER A 65 4.81 2.54 -14.74
CA SER A 65 3.39 2.20 -14.68
C SER A 65 2.48 3.25 -15.34
N ASP A 66 1.27 2.83 -15.71
CA ASP A 66 0.19 3.75 -16.09
C ASP A 66 -0.43 4.39 -14.84
N ILE A 67 -0.53 3.61 -13.77
CA ILE A 67 -1.07 4.01 -12.46
C ILE A 67 0.01 3.74 -11.41
N PHE A 68 0.23 4.68 -10.50
CA PHE A 68 1.10 4.44 -9.36
C PHE A 68 0.26 4.13 -8.11
N GLY A 69 0.62 3.07 -7.37
CA GLY A 69 0.00 2.72 -6.10
C GLY A 69 0.93 3.04 -4.94
N SER A 70 0.45 3.73 -3.92
CA SER A 70 1.19 3.92 -2.66
C SER A 70 0.52 3.13 -1.54
N THR A 71 1.32 2.67 -0.59
CA THR A 71 0.84 2.30 0.73
C THR A 71 0.65 3.54 1.61
N LEU A 72 -0.17 3.44 2.66
CA LEU A 72 -0.35 4.46 3.68
C LEU A 72 -0.62 3.76 5.01
N TYR A 73 0.42 3.70 5.85
CA TYR A 73 0.35 3.12 7.18
C TYR A 73 0.60 4.20 8.24
N ARG A 74 -0.15 4.15 9.33
CA ARG A 74 -0.04 5.12 10.41
C ARG A 74 0.63 4.55 11.63
N VAL A 75 0.25 3.35 12.05
CA VAL A 75 0.80 2.71 13.25
C VAL A 75 1.47 1.41 12.85
N VAL A 76 2.79 1.35 12.99
CA VAL A 76 3.60 0.21 12.55
C VAL A 76 4.48 -0.28 13.69
N TRP A 77 5.08 -1.45 13.50
CA TRP A 77 6.03 -2.03 14.44
C TRP A 77 7.41 -2.15 13.80
N ASN A 78 8.47 -1.83 14.56
CA ASN A 78 9.83 -2.25 14.23
C ASN A 78 10.63 -2.64 15.48
N GLN A 79 11.76 -3.30 15.26
CA GLN A 79 12.60 -3.84 16.34
C GLN A 79 13.18 -2.75 17.27
N ALA A 80 13.39 -1.53 16.78
CA ALA A 80 14.02 -0.46 17.54
C ALA A 80 13.04 0.35 18.41
N LEU A 81 11.81 0.56 17.93
CA LEU A 81 10.82 1.44 18.56
C LEU A 81 9.62 0.69 19.12
N GLY A 82 9.46 -0.60 18.82
CA GLY A 82 8.20 -1.30 19.06
C GLY A 82 7.09 -0.71 18.19
N SER A 83 5.86 -0.67 18.72
CA SER A 83 4.71 -0.07 18.04
C SER A 83 4.75 1.45 18.15
N PHE A 84 4.74 2.14 17.01
CA PHE A 84 4.76 3.60 16.98
C PHE A 84 3.90 4.15 15.84
N LYS A 85 3.40 5.37 16.03
CA LYS A 85 2.67 6.12 15.00
C LYS A 85 3.65 6.98 14.22
N TYR A 86 3.65 6.88 12.89
CA TYR A 86 4.46 7.77 12.05
C TYR A 86 4.13 9.24 12.35
N PRO A 87 5.14 10.08 12.67
CA PRO A 87 4.96 11.49 12.97
C PRO A 87 4.83 12.34 11.68
N LEU A 88 4.18 11.77 10.66
CA LEU A 88 3.96 12.41 9.37
C LEU A 88 2.56 13.02 9.34
N LEU A 89 2.47 14.26 8.84
CA LEU A 89 1.21 14.96 8.58
C LEU A 89 0.68 14.57 7.18
N PRO A 90 -0.64 14.68 6.91
CA PRO A 90 -1.19 14.34 5.59
C PRO A 90 -0.54 15.11 4.43
N SER A 91 -0.03 16.32 4.70
CA SER A 91 0.71 17.13 3.73
C SER A 91 1.98 16.48 3.19
N PHE A 92 2.57 15.52 3.92
CA PHE A 92 3.69 14.72 3.44
C PHE A 92 3.33 14.00 2.13
N PHE A 93 2.18 13.33 2.09
CA PHE A 93 1.69 12.60 0.93
C PHE A 93 1.34 13.54 -0.23
N ARG A 94 0.75 14.72 0.05
CA ARG A 94 0.50 15.76 -0.95
C ARG A 94 1.79 16.22 -1.61
N PHE A 95 2.78 16.58 -0.79
CA PHE A 95 4.09 17.02 -1.27
C PHE A 95 4.78 15.95 -2.10
N LYS A 96 4.80 14.71 -1.61
CA LYS A 96 5.46 13.58 -2.28
C LYS A 96 4.79 13.24 -3.62
N LYS A 97 3.46 13.33 -3.70
CA LYS A 97 2.69 13.20 -4.95
C LYS A 97 3.10 14.28 -5.95
N SER A 98 3.02 15.56 -5.56
CA SER A 98 3.42 16.68 -6.43
C SER A 98 4.87 16.56 -6.90
N LEU A 99 5.78 16.19 -6.01
CA LEU A 99 7.19 16.01 -6.35
C LEU A 99 7.38 14.88 -7.37
N THR A 100 6.67 13.76 -7.21
CA THR A 100 6.74 12.63 -8.14
C THR A 100 6.21 13.03 -9.52
N GLU A 101 5.09 13.75 -9.58
CA GLU A 101 4.48 14.24 -10.83
C GLU A 101 5.42 15.16 -11.62
N ILE A 102 6.27 15.96 -10.95
CA ILE A 102 7.31 16.76 -11.62
C ILE A 102 8.27 15.88 -12.45
N PHE A 103 8.58 14.67 -11.99
CA PHE A 103 9.55 13.78 -12.65
C PHE A 103 8.95 12.78 -13.63
N VAL A 104 7.65 12.49 -13.54
CA VAL A 104 6.98 11.42 -14.29
C VAL A 104 5.77 11.91 -15.10
N GLY A 105 5.43 13.20 -14.98
CA GLY A 105 4.20 13.78 -15.49
C GLY A 105 2.98 13.49 -14.59
N PRO A 106 1.90 14.25 -14.76
CA PRO A 106 0.64 13.97 -14.08
C PRO A 106 0.11 12.61 -14.52
N LYS A 107 -0.22 11.74 -13.57
CA LYS A 107 -0.81 10.43 -13.83
C LYS A 107 -1.66 9.97 -12.64
N PRO A 108 -2.56 8.98 -12.83
CA PRO A 108 -3.31 8.44 -11.72
C PRO A 108 -2.38 7.88 -10.63
N MET A 109 -2.58 8.34 -9.40
CA MET A 109 -1.91 7.81 -8.22
C MET A 109 -2.97 7.49 -7.16
N VAL A 110 -2.90 6.30 -6.60
CA VAL A 110 -3.90 5.79 -5.64
C VAL A 110 -3.24 5.32 -4.36
N ILE A 111 -3.98 5.27 -3.27
CA ILE A 111 -3.56 4.52 -2.08
C ILE A 111 -4.11 3.09 -2.26
N ILE A 112 -3.24 2.16 -2.63
CA ILE A 112 -3.63 0.77 -2.90
C ILE A 112 -3.59 -0.10 -1.64
N GLU A 113 -2.85 0.34 -0.62
CA GLU A 113 -2.88 -0.27 0.71
C GLU A 113 -3.03 0.82 1.77
N LEU A 114 -4.28 1.13 2.11
CA LEU A 114 -4.60 1.94 3.27
C LEU A 114 -4.70 1.01 4.48
N GLN A 115 -3.91 1.29 5.52
CA GLN A 115 -3.87 0.46 6.72
C GLN A 115 -5.28 0.19 7.28
N GLY A 116 -5.75 -1.05 7.13
CA GLY A 116 -7.00 -1.54 7.67
C GLY A 116 -6.80 -2.57 8.78
N GLU A 117 -5.64 -3.23 8.86
CA GLU A 117 -5.35 -4.25 9.88
C GLU A 117 -4.27 -3.84 10.87
N SER A 118 -4.14 -4.65 11.93
CA SER A 118 -3.07 -4.54 12.91
C SER A 118 -1.71 -4.86 12.30
N TRP A 119 -0.70 -4.10 12.71
CA TRP A 119 0.70 -4.37 12.43
C TRP A 119 1.43 -4.67 13.74
N ALA A 120 2.11 -5.81 13.82
CA ALA A 120 2.85 -6.25 15.01
C ALA A 120 4.15 -6.96 14.63
N ARG A 121 4.92 -7.40 15.64
CA ARG A 121 6.13 -8.19 15.44
C ARG A 121 5.84 -9.56 14.82
N GLN A 122 4.75 -10.17 15.25
CA GLN A 122 4.31 -11.52 14.87
C GLN A 122 3.12 -11.41 13.93
N MET A 123 2.78 -12.52 13.28
CA MET A 123 1.62 -12.55 12.39
C MET A 123 0.35 -12.32 13.20
N THR A 124 -0.65 -11.68 12.60
CA THR A 124 -1.89 -11.28 13.27
C THR A 124 -2.60 -12.45 13.97
N TYR A 125 -2.54 -13.66 13.41
CA TYR A 125 -3.15 -14.87 14.00
C TYR A 125 -2.35 -15.48 15.17
N GLU A 126 -1.12 -15.01 15.43
CA GLU A 126 -0.25 -15.50 16.51
C GLU A 126 -0.39 -14.69 17.80
N ILE A 127 -1.07 -13.54 17.73
CA ILE A 127 -1.19 -12.59 18.83
C ILE A 127 -2.65 -12.40 19.23
N GLY A 128 -2.88 -12.15 20.53
CA GLY A 128 -4.22 -11.88 21.04
C GLY A 128 -4.77 -10.53 20.55
N VAL A 129 -6.11 -10.41 20.53
CA VAL A 129 -6.82 -9.19 20.08
C VAL A 129 -6.32 -7.93 20.80
N GLY A 130 -5.98 -8.03 22.09
CA GLY A 130 -5.43 -6.90 22.84
C GLY A 130 -4.12 -6.34 22.27
N GLU A 131 -3.22 -7.21 21.79
CA GLU A 131 -1.97 -6.80 21.14
C GLU A 131 -2.24 -6.22 19.74
N GLN A 132 -3.16 -6.84 18.99
CA GLN A 132 -3.59 -6.32 17.68
C GLN A 132 -4.15 -4.90 17.80
N TYR A 133 -4.90 -4.64 18.88
CA TYR A 133 -5.55 -3.35 19.16
C TYR A 133 -4.59 -2.21 19.48
N ILE A 134 -3.29 -2.49 19.69
CA ILE A 134 -2.25 -1.47 19.83
C ILE A 134 -2.07 -0.69 18.53
N SER A 135 -2.09 -1.38 17.38
CA SER A 135 -1.83 -0.78 16.07
C SER A 135 -3.08 -0.63 15.21
N MET A 136 -4.14 -1.36 15.49
CA MET A 136 -5.42 -1.15 14.83
C MET A 136 -6.61 -1.52 15.70
N ASN A 137 -7.55 -0.60 15.84
CA ASN A 137 -8.84 -0.79 16.50
C ASN A 137 -9.85 0.20 15.89
N PRO A 138 -11.15 0.16 16.22
CA PRO A 138 -12.15 1.04 15.61
C PRO A 138 -11.83 2.54 15.72
N GLU A 139 -11.15 2.97 16.78
CA GLU A 139 -10.75 4.36 16.94
C GLU A 139 -9.56 4.72 16.06
N ILE A 140 -8.51 3.89 16.03
CA ILE A 140 -7.36 4.07 15.13
C ILE A 140 -7.83 4.07 13.67
N PHE A 141 -8.75 3.18 13.30
CA PHE A 141 -9.32 3.12 11.95
C PHE A 141 -9.96 4.46 11.54
N ARG A 142 -10.80 5.05 12.40
CA ARG A 142 -11.38 6.39 12.14
C ARG A 142 -10.31 7.46 11.97
N GLN A 143 -9.23 7.41 12.74
CA GLN A 143 -8.11 8.34 12.59
C GLN A 143 -7.35 8.14 11.27
N VAL A 144 -7.21 6.89 10.81
CA VAL A 144 -6.64 6.57 9.49
C VAL A 144 -7.50 7.15 8.38
N LEU A 145 -8.84 7.01 8.45
CA LEU A 145 -9.76 7.62 7.48
C LEU A 145 -9.65 9.15 7.46
N ALA A 146 -9.65 9.78 8.64
CA ALA A 146 -9.53 11.23 8.77
C ALA A 146 -8.21 11.74 8.19
N TYR A 147 -7.10 11.01 8.38
CA TYR A 147 -5.82 11.33 7.79
C TYR A 147 -5.81 11.13 6.26
N ALA A 148 -6.31 9.98 5.79
CA ALA A 148 -6.33 9.63 4.37
C ALA A 148 -7.17 10.62 3.56
N SER A 149 -8.30 11.08 4.09
CA SER A 149 -9.13 12.12 3.43
C SER A 149 -8.37 13.43 3.16
N GLN A 150 -7.27 13.67 3.87
CA GLN A 150 -6.43 14.87 3.73
C GLN A 150 -5.12 14.60 2.97
N SER A 151 -4.85 13.38 2.51
CA SER A 151 -3.56 13.01 1.90
C SER A 151 -3.38 13.53 0.47
N GLY A 152 -4.44 14.04 -0.18
CA GLY A 152 -4.42 14.49 -1.58
C GLY A 152 -4.64 13.39 -2.61
N PHE A 153 -5.07 12.21 -2.16
CA PHE A 153 -5.54 11.10 -2.98
C PHE A 153 -7.07 11.05 -2.96
N ASP A 154 -7.67 10.48 -4.00
CA ASP A 154 -9.13 10.35 -4.16
C ASP A 154 -9.59 8.88 -4.19
N THR A 155 -8.66 7.94 -4.34
CA THR A 155 -8.91 6.52 -4.49
C THR A 155 -8.11 5.75 -3.45
N PHE A 156 -8.79 4.93 -2.68
CA PHE A 156 -8.25 4.20 -1.53
C PHE A 156 -8.77 2.76 -1.53
N TYR A 157 -7.87 1.81 -1.28
CA TYR A 157 -8.18 0.40 -1.06
C TYR A 157 -7.69 0.01 0.34
N PHE A 158 -8.53 -0.65 1.13
CA PHE A 158 -8.13 -1.11 2.46
C PHE A 158 -7.32 -2.40 2.36
N TRP A 159 -6.22 -2.45 3.11
CA TRP A 159 -5.49 -3.67 3.35
C TRP A 159 -5.93 -4.31 4.67
N GLY A 160 -6.32 -5.58 4.63
CA GLY A 160 -6.72 -6.35 5.81
C GLY A 160 -8.19 -6.23 6.19
N VAL A 161 -9.10 -6.20 5.21
CA VAL A 161 -10.55 -6.22 5.48
C VAL A 161 -11.01 -7.56 6.08
N GLU A 162 -10.31 -8.64 5.75
CA GLU A 162 -10.52 -10.00 6.25
C GLU A 162 -10.32 -10.08 7.76
N TRP A 163 -9.40 -9.28 8.30
CA TRP A 163 -9.15 -9.20 9.73
C TRP A 163 -10.37 -8.68 10.50
N TRP A 164 -11.07 -7.68 9.97
CA TRP A 164 -12.31 -7.18 10.56
C TRP A 164 -13.44 -8.21 10.52
N TYR A 165 -13.53 -8.95 9.42
CA TYR A 165 -14.50 -10.04 9.31
C TYR A 165 -14.24 -11.13 10.35
N TRP A 166 -12.97 -11.50 10.56
CA TRP A 166 -12.56 -12.45 11.59
C TRP A 166 -12.87 -11.93 13.00
N LEU A 167 -12.55 -10.68 13.33
CA LEU A 167 -12.90 -10.09 14.63
C LEU A 167 -14.41 -10.14 14.89
N ASN A 168 -15.22 -9.83 13.88
CA ASN A 168 -16.67 -9.91 13.98
C ASN A 168 -17.14 -11.36 14.23
N SER A 169 -16.50 -12.37 13.65
CA SER A 169 -16.87 -13.77 13.95
C SER A 169 -16.64 -14.15 15.41
N LEU A 170 -15.60 -13.61 16.06
CA LEU A 170 -15.35 -13.85 17.48
C LEU A 170 -16.44 -13.23 18.36
N ASP A 171 -16.95 -12.04 18.01
CA ASP A 171 -18.01 -11.37 18.75
C ASP A 171 -19.39 -12.05 18.60
N ASN A 172 -19.60 -12.78 17.49
CA ASN A 172 -20.83 -13.55 17.25
C ASN A 172 -20.80 -14.98 17.85
N ASP A 173 -19.66 -15.42 18.38
CA ASP A 173 -19.49 -16.72 19.06
C ASP A 173 -19.68 -16.61 20.59
N TYR A 174 -20.07 -15.43 21.11
CA TYR A 174 -20.43 -15.15 22.51
C TYR A 174 -21.86 -14.62 22.65
#